data_AF-A0A8S3EX91-F1
#
_entry.id   AF-A0A8S3EX91-F1
#
_cell.length_a   1.000
_cell.length_b   1.000
_cell.length_c   1.000
_cell.angle_alpha   90.00
_cell.angle_beta   90.00
_cell.angle_gamma   90.00
#
_symmetry.space_group_name_H-M   'P 1'
#
loop_
_entity.id
_entity.type
_entity.pdbx_description
1 polymer ?
#
loop_
_entity_poly.entity_id
_entity_poly.type
_entity_poly.pdbx_seq_one_letter_code
_entity_poly.pdbx_strand_id
1 'polypeptide(L)'
;MSKLDRRRKGVYGPSMGKKCIIFVDDLNMPAKEKYGSQPPIELLRQWLDQGYWFDRKDTSMITLLDLLFLGAMGPPGGGRNTITGRFARHCNIISIDSFSDETMQKIFTSIVDWHFARGFEASFQRVGRLLIQATMQIYKKACEQFLPTPQKSHYLFNLRDFSRVIRGVLLVPQTNLKEERKLYRLWVHEIYRVFYDRLIDDEDRSTFYSMVKEVMNETLKQDMNRLLEHLIPENEPRQLRDEHIRALMFGDYIKPDAEIKPYDEITDLKQLQKVMESYLEEYNAISKSPMHLVMFQFAIEHISRVSRVLKQDQGHALLVGIGGSGRSSSCKMAAFMADYELFQIEITRTYGKNEWRDDVRKLFRKSGIE
;
A
#
# COMPACT_ATOMS: atom_id res chain seq x y z
N MET A 1 -30.58 4.98 3.04
CA MET A 1 -31.31 4.37 4.18
C MET A 1 -31.13 2.85 4.30
N SER A 2 -30.33 2.18 3.46
CA SER A 2 -30.24 0.71 3.41
C SER A 2 -29.77 0.02 4.70
N LYS A 3 -29.21 0.75 5.67
CA LYS A 3 -28.74 0.22 6.97
C LYS A 3 -29.63 0.59 8.15
N LEU A 4 -30.72 1.35 7.93
CA LEU A 4 -31.65 1.77 8.98
C LEU A 4 -33.03 1.20 8.71
N ASP A 5 -33.64 0.66 9.76
CA ASP A 5 -34.98 0.12 9.74
C ASP A 5 -36.00 1.25 9.85
N ARG A 6 -37.07 1.15 9.05
CA ARG A 6 -38.21 2.05 9.17
C ARG A 6 -39.07 1.59 10.34
N ARG A 7 -39.02 2.31 11.46
CA ARG A 7 -39.84 2.01 12.65
C ARG A 7 -41.30 2.42 12.46
N ARG A 8 -41.52 3.62 11.90
CA ARG A 8 -42.83 4.16 11.51
C ARG A 8 -42.66 5.15 10.35
N LYS A 9 -43.75 5.64 9.76
CA LYS A 9 -43.70 6.61 8.65
C LYS A 9 -42.85 7.82 9.06
N GLY A 10 -41.82 8.12 8.27
CA GLY A 10 -40.90 9.23 8.53
C GLY A 10 -39.90 9.02 9.68
N VAL A 11 -39.86 7.86 10.35
CA VAL A 11 -38.92 7.62 11.45
C VAL A 11 -38.08 6.37 11.21
N TYR A 12 -36.77 6.57 11.25
CA TYR A 12 -35.78 5.55 10.94
C TYR A 12 -34.77 5.43 12.08
N GLY A 13 -34.31 4.21 12.30
CA GLY A 13 -33.28 3.92 13.29
C GLY A 13 -32.77 2.49 13.10
N PRO A 14 -31.72 2.08 13.83
CA PRO A 14 -31.32 0.68 13.86
C PRO A 14 -32.43 -0.21 14.45
N SER A 15 -32.26 -1.52 14.29
CA SER A 15 -33.11 -2.52 14.93
C SER A 15 -33.25 -2.26 16.43
N MET A 16 -34.42 -2.56 16.99
CA MET A 16 -34.78 -2.23 18.37
C MET A 16 -33.72 -2.74 19.37
N GLY A 17 -33.35 -1.89 20.33
CA GLY A 17 -32.33 -2.19 21.33
C GLY A 17 -30.87 -1.96 20.88
N LYS A 18 -30.63 -1.61 19.61
CA LYS A 18 -29.28 -1.27 19.10
C LYS A 18 -29.11 0.23 18.92
N LYS A 19 -27.85 0.68 18.92
CA LYS A 19 -27.44 2.01 18.45
C LYS A 19 -26.61 1.86 17.18
N CYS A 20 -26.75 2.79 16.24
CA CYS A 20 -25.96 2.80 15.00
C CYS A 20 -24.95 3.95 15.05
N ILE A 21 -23.68 3.64 14.77
CA ILE A 21 -22.62 4.63 14.68
C ILE A 21 -22.43 4.99 13.21
N ILE A 22 -22.61 6.27 12.89
CA ILE A 22 -22.24 6.85 11.60
C ILE A 22 -20.80 7.33 11.74
N PHE A 23 -19.88 6.55 11.18
CA PHE A 23 -18.48 6.93 11.07
C PHE A 23 -18.23 7.62 9.72
N VAL A 24 -17.69 8.83 9.76
CA VAL A 24 -17.25 9.58 8.58
C VAL A 24 -15.74 9.74 8.65
N ASP A 25 -15.03 9.03 7.77
CA ASP A 25 -13.61 9.24 7.55
C ASP A 25 -13.38 10.47 6.67
N ASP A 26 -12.23 11.12 6.82
CA ASP A 26 -11.83 12.31 6.08
C ASP A 26 -12.92 13.41 6.03
N LEU A 27 -13.49 13.76 7.19
CA LEU A 27 -14.61 14.70 7.32
C LEU A 27 -14.37 16.06 6.63
N ASN A 28 -13.11 16.48 6.52
CA ASN A 28 -12.72 17.78 5.95
C ASN A 28 -12.28 17.76 4.49
N MET A 29 -12.46 16.64 3.78
CA MET A 29 -12.24 16.53 2.34
C MET A 29 -13.27 17.25 1.45
N PRO A 30 -14.56 17.41 1.81
CA PRO A 30 -15.52 18.09 0.95
C PRO A 30 -15.04 19.48 0.51
N ALA A 31 -15.10 19.74 -0.80
CA ALA A 31 -14.71 21.02 -1.37
C ALA A 31 -15.60 22.15 -0.85
N LYS A 32 -15.00 23.31 -0.61
CA LYS A 32 -15.74 24.53 -0.31
C LYS A 32 -16.40 25.06 -1.58
N GLU A 33 -17.65 25.46 -1.48
CA GLU A 33 -18.31 26.21 -2.54
C GLU A 33 -17.73 27.62 -2.64
N LYS A 34 -18.15 28.38 -3.67
CA LYS A 34 -17.72 29.77 -3.91
C LYS A 34 -17.82 30.66 -2.67
N TYR A 35 -18.79 30.40 -1.80
CA TYR A 35 -19.06 31.15 -0.58
C TYR A 35 -18.45 30.53 0.69
N GLY A 36 -17.62 29.50 0.56
CA GLY A 36 -16.92 28.86 1.68
C GLY A 36 -17.71 27.78 2.42
N SER A 37 -18.99 27.55 2.09
CA SER A 37 -19.83 26.48 2.63
C SER A 37 -19.35 25.10 2.17
N GLN A 38 -19.56 24.10 3.04
CA GLN A 38 -19.36 22.69 2.71
C GLN A 38 -20.71 21.97 2.86
N PRO A 39 -21.52 21.86 1.80
CA PRO A 39 -22.88 21.33 1.89
C PRO A 39 -23.02 19.97 2.56
N PRO A 40 -22.11 18.99 2.35
CA PRO A 40 -22.18 17.71 3.06
C PRO A 40 -22.06 17.86 4.58
N ILE A 41 -21.22 18.77 5.06
CA ILE A 41 -21.03 19.03 6.50
C ILE A 41 -22.23 19.79 7.07
N GLU A 42 -22.81 20.72 6.30
CA GLU A 42 -24.02 21.44 6.71
C GLU A 42 -25.24 20.50 6.81
N LEU A 43 -25.33 19.47 5.96
CA LEU A 43 -26.34 18.43 6.08
C LEU A 43 -26.17 17.59 7.35
N LEU A 44 -24.93 17.23 7.70
CA LEU A 44 -24.64 16.56 8.97
C LEU A 44 -24.98 17.46 10.15
N ARG A 45 -24.62 18.75 10.07
CA ARG A 45 -24.97 19.75 11.10
C ARG A 45 -26.48 19.85 11.29
N GLN A 46 -27.25 19.88 10.21
CA GLN A 46 -28.71 19.94 10.28
C GLN A 46 -29.28 18.78 11.09
N TRP A 47 -28.76 17.56 10.86
CA TRP A 47 -29.20 16.40 11.65
C TRP A 47 -28.76 16.47 13.11
N LEU A 48 -27.53 16.92 13.39
CA LEU A 48 -27.07 17.07 14.77
C LEU A 48 -27.86 18.15 15.54
N ASP A 49 -28.24 19.25 14.89
CA ASP A 49 -29.03 20.32 15.49
C ASP A 49 -30.50 19.93 15.71
N GLN A 50 -31.11 19.23 14.74
CA GLN A 50 -32.58 19.08 14.67
C GLN A 50 -33.07 17.63 14.87
N GLY A 51 -32.21 16.62 14.71
CA GLY A 51 -32.58 15.20 14.79
C GLY A 51 -33.33 14.66 13.57
N TYR A 52 -33.47 15.46 12.50
CA TYR A 52 -34.16 15.06 11.28
C TYR A 52 -33.56 15.67 10.01
N TRP A 53 -33.90 15.08 8.88
CA TRP A 53 -33.67 15.60 7.53
C TRP A 53 -34.99 15.78 6.78
N PHE A 54 -34.94 16.44 5.63
CA PHE A 54 -36.07 16.49 4.71
C PHE A 54 -35.79 15.58 3.51
N ASP A 55 -36.80 14.82 3.09
CA ASP A 55 -36.72 14.08 1.83
C ASP A 55 -36.64 15.07 0.67
N ARG A 56 -35.76 14.82 -0.29
CA ARG A 56 -35.61 15.68 -1.47
C ARG A 56 -36.76 15.52 -2.47
N LYS A 57 -37.56 14.44 -2.37
CA LYS A 57 -38.66 14.15 -3.31
C LYS A 57 -39.96 14.85 -2.93
N ASP A 58 -40.36 14.72 -1.67
CA ASP A 58 -41.68 15.16 -1.19
C ASP A 58 -41.59 16.11 0.01
N THR A 59 -40.38 16.56 0.36
CA THR A 59 -40.08 17.46 1.49
C THR A 59 -40.60 16.96 2.84
N SER A 60 -40.90 15.66 2.95
CA SER A 60 -41.35 15.06 4.19
C SER A 60 -40.23 15.00 5.22
N MET A 61 -40.59 15.12 6.49
CA MET A 61 -39.65 15.03 7.60
C MET A 61 -39.22 13.58 7.83
N ILE A 62 -37.90 13.37 7.92
CA ILE A 62 -37.26 12.10 8.21
C ILE A 62 -36.55 12.23 9.56
N THR A 63 -37.16 11.75 10.63
CA THR A 63 -36.57 11.68 11.96
C THR A 63 -35.64 10.48 12.07
N LEU A 64 -34.47 10.70 12.66
CA LEU A 64 -33.43 9.70 12.82
C LEU A 64 -33.18 9.44 14.31
N LEU A 65 -33.41 8.19 14.76
CA LEU A 65 -33.31 7.78 16.17
C LEU A 65 -32.18 6.78 16.40
N ASP A 66 -31.64 6.77 17.63
CA ASP A 66 -30.62 5.85 18.11
C ASP A 66 -29.34 5.82 17.25
N LEU A 67 -28.93 6.99 16.78
CA LEU A 67 -27.71 7.20 16.01
C LEU A 67 -26.66 7.96 16.82
N LEU A 68 -25.40 7.63 16.60
CA LEU A 68 -24.24 8.34 17.13
C LEU A 68 -23.35 8.76 15.97
N PHE A 69 -22.86 10.00 16.00
CA PHE A 69 -21.92 10.50 15.01
C PHE A 69 -20.48 10.35 15.50
N LEU A 70 -19.60 9.85 14.64
CA LEU A 70 -18.16 9.81 14.86
C LEU A 70 -17.48 10.29 13.57
N GLY A 71 -16.59 11.28 13.68
CA GLY A 71 -15.83 11.80 12.56
C GLY A 71 -14.32 11.69 12.79
N ALA A 72 -13.57 11.37 11.74
CA ALA A 72 -12.12 11.48 11.72
C ALA A 72 -11.70 12.43 10.59
N MET A 73 -10.62 13.17 10.80
CA MET A 73 -10.02 14.03 9.77
C MET A 73 -8.54 14.26 10.04
N GLY A 74 -7.76 14.42 8.97
CA GLY A 74 -6.40 14.95 9.07
C GLY A 74 -6.39 16.46 9.33
N PRO A 75 -5.26 17.03 9.80
CA PRO A 75 -5.13 18.47 9.96
C PRO A 75 -5.36 19.21 8.62
N PRO A 76 -5.87 20.45 8.64
CA PRO A 76 -6.05 21.26 7.44
C PRO A 76 -4.72 21.48 6.71
N GLY A 77 -4.75 21.42 5.37
CA GLY A 77 -3.56 21.49 4.52
C GLY A 77 -3.52 20.38 3.47
N GLY A 78 -2.71 20.55 2.41
CA GLY A 78 -2.52 19.53 1.37
C GLY A 78 -3.83 19.10 0.67
N GLY A 79 -4.78 20.03 0.50
CA GLY A 79 -6.11 19.75 -0.07
C GLY A 79 -7.23 19.50 0.96
N ARG A 80 -6.88 19.31 2.24
CA ARG A 80 -7.87 19.21 3.33
C ARG A 80 -8.30 20.58 3.83
N ASN A 81 -9.61 20.76 4.01
CA ASN A 81 -10.20 22.03 4.39
C ASN A 81 -10.30 22.21 5.92
N THR A 82 -10.52 23.44 6.37
CA THR A 82 -11.00 23.70 7.73
C THR A 82 -12.51 23.47 7.82
N ILE A 83 -12.96 22.73 8.83
CA ILE A 83 -14.38 22.56 9.13
C ILE A 83 -14.96 23.82 9.77
N THR A 84 -16.28 24.02 9.66
CA THR A 84 -16.94 25.20 10.25
C THR A 84 -17.06 25.05 11.77
N GLY A 85 -16.84 26.15 12.51
CA GLY A 85 -17.01 26.16 13.97
C GLY A 85 -18.43 25.80 14.43
N ARG A 86 -19.44 26.08 13.58
CA ARG A 86 -20.84 25.71 13.80
C ARG A 86 -21.08 24.20 13.81
N PHE A 87 -20.28 23.45 13.05
CA PHE A 87 -20.31 21.99 13.09
C PHE A 87 -19.49 21.47 14.27
N ALA A 88 -18.29 22.03 14.46
CA ALA A 88 -17.38 21.63 15.54
C ALA A 88 -18.01 21.73 16.94
N ARG A 89 -18.89 22.72 17.19
CA ARG A 89 -19.58 22.89 18.48
C ARG A 89 -20.37 21.67 18.96
N HIS A 90 -20.78 20.79 18.04
CA HIS A 90 -21.56 19.59 18.33
C HIS A 90 -20.70 18.37 18.64
N CYS A 91 -19.39 18.48 18.45
CA CYS A 91 -18.44 17.38 18.56
C CYS A 91 -17.45 17.64 19.69
N ASN A 92 -17.09 16.59 20.42
CA ASN A 92 -15.89 16.59 21.24
C ASN A 92 -14.69 16.31 20.33
N ILE A 93 -13.76 17.25 20.26
CA ILE A 93 -12.57 17.12 19.42
C ILE A 93 -11.46 16.48 20.26
N ILE A 94 -10.99 15.31 19.81
CA ILE A 94 -9.83 14.62 20.38
C ILE A 94 -8.73 14.65 19.34
N SER A 95 -7.58 15.22 19.70
CA SER A 95 -6.40 15.25 18.82
C SER A 95 -5.55 14.01 19.09
N ILE A 96 -5.16 13.31 18.03
CA ILE A 96 -4.19 12.21 18.08
C ILE A 96 -2.89 12.75 17.50
N ASP A 97 -1.88 12.91 18.34
CA ASP A 97 -0.54 13.31 17.91
C ASP A 97 0.22 12.13 17.30
N SER A 98 1.31 12.45 16.60
CA SER A 98 2.32 11.48 16.20
C SER A 98 2.79 10.63 17.38
N PHE A 99 2.98 9.34 17.13
CA PHE A 99 3.47 8.41 18.15
C PHE A 99 4.94 8.69 18.47
N SER A 100 5.31 8.52 19.74
CA SER A 100 6.72 8.53 20.14
C SER A 100 7.49 7.36 19.53
N ASP A 101 8.80 7.51 19.41
CA ASP A 101 9.69 6.48 18.90
C ASP A 101 9.55 5.16 19.67
N GLU A 102 9.47 5.24 21.00
CA GLU A 102 9.34 4.08 21.88
C GLU A 102 8.03 3.36 21.63
N THR A 103 6.95 4.12 21.40
CA THR A 103 5.62 3.56 21.10
C THR A 103 5.65 2.84 19.76
N MET A 104 6.19 3.48 18.72
CA MET A 104 6.32 2.87 17.40
C MET A 104 7.19 1.62 17.45
N GLN A 105 8.35 1.69 18.12
CA GLN A 105 9.25 0.57 18.29
C GLN A 105 8.56 -0.59 19.01
N LYS A 106 7.81 -0.33 20.09
CA LYS A 106 7.07 -1.34 20.84
C LYS A 106 6.01 -2.04 19.98
N ILE A 107 5.24 -1.27 19.19
CA ILE A 107 4.19 -1.81 18.32
C ILE A 107 4.80 -2.78 17.30
N PHE A 108 5.79 -2.34 16.53
CA PHE A 108 6.35 -3.17 15.46
C PHE A 108 7.24 -4.30 15.97
N THR A 109 7.93 -4.10 17.09
CA THR A 109 8.68 -5.18 17.77
C THR A 109 7.73 -6.29 18.20
N SER A 110 6.56 -5.96 18.75
CA SER A 110 5.57 -6.97 19.17
C SER A 110 5.06 -7.79 17.99
N ILE A 111 4.86 -7.17 16.82
CA ILE A 111 4.43 -7.85 15.59
C ILE A 111 5.51 -8.81 15.10
N VAL A 112 6.77 -8.35 15.05
CA VAL A 112 7.90 -9.13 14.56
C VAL A 112 8.24 -10.29 15.50
N ASP A 113 8.24 -10.05 16.82
CA ASP A 113 8.45 -11.08 17.83
C ASP A 113 7.37 -12.17 17.73
N TRP A 114 6.09 -11.78 17.57
CA TRP A 114 5.00 -12.74 17.38
C TRP A 114 5.18 -13.58 16.12
N HIS A 115 5.64 -12.99 15.01
CA HIS A 115 5.87 -13.72 13.77
C HIS A 115 7.05 -14.69 13.89
N PHE A 116 8.21 -14.24 14.36
CA PHE A 116 9.40 -15.10 14.50
C PHE A 116 9.29 -16.10 15.66
N ALA A 117 8.32 -15.97 16.56
CA ALA A 117 7.98 -17.03 17.51
C ALA A 117 7.30 -18.24 16.85
N ARG A 118 6.78 -18.11 15.63
CA ARG A 118 6.06 -19.17 14.92
C ARG A 118 7.02 -20.08 14.14
N GLY A 119 7.86 -20.81 14.86
CA GLY A 119 8.70 -21.91 14.33
C GLY A 119 9.99 -21.49 13.61
N PHE A 120 10.35 -20.21 13.66
CA PHE A 120 11.69 -19.75 13.26
C PHE A 120 12.71 -19.99 14.39
N GLU A 121 13.99 -20.02 14.05
CA GLU A 121 15.06 -20.06 15.05
C GLU A 121 15.07 -18.79 15.93
N ALA A 122 15.44 -18.95 17.21
CA ALA A 122 15.44 -17.84 18.18
C ALA A 122 16.37 -16.68 17.80
N SER A 123 17.40 -16.95 17.00
CA SER A 123 18.29 -15.97 16.37
C SER A 123 17.51 -14.90 15.58
N PHE A 124 16.47 -15.29 14.84
CA PHE A 124 15.68 -14.38 14.02
C PHE A 124 14.84 -13.41 14.83
N GLN A 125 14.41 -13.75 16.05
CA GLN A 125 13.73 -12.80 16.92
C GLN A 125 14.65 -11.63 17.27
N ARG A 126 15.89 -11.94 17.68
CA ARG A 126 16.91 -10.91 17.98
C ARG A 126 17.18 -10.03 16.77
N VAL A 127 17.39 -10.63 15.59
CA VAL A 127 17.60 -9.88 14.34
C VAL A 127 16.38 -9.02 14.00
N GLY A 128 15.18 -9.56 14.13
CA GLY A 128 13.93 -8.85 13.90
C GLY A 128 13.81 -7.55 14.70
N ARG A 129 14.20 -7.56 15.99
CA ARG A 129 14.23 -6.34 16.82
C ARG A 129 15.21 -5.29 16.30
N LEU A 130 16.39 -5.72 15.84
CA LEU A 130 17.38 -4.84 15.21
C LEU A 130 16.85 -4.27 13.90
N LEU A 131 16.10 -5.05 13.10
CA LEU A 131 15.47 -4.55 11.88
C LEU A 131 14.42 -3.46 12.16
N ILE A 132 13.67 -3.55 13.26
CA ILE A 132 12.73 -2.48 13.66
C ILE A 132 13.50 -1.19 13.95
N GLN A 133 14.62 -1.28 14.66
CA GLN A 133 15.49 -0.12 14.94
C GLN A 133 16.06 0.47 13.64
N ALA A 134 16.59 -0.36 12.75
CA ALA A 134 17.13 0.07 11.47
C ALA A 134 16.06 0.72 10.59
N THR A 135 14.86 0.13 10.53
CA THR A 135 13.72 0.69 9.79
C THR A 135 13.28 2.04 10.35
N MET A 136 13.32 2.22 11.67
CA MET A 136 13.05 3.52 12.32
C MET A 136 14.03 4.60 11.89
N GLN A 137 15.32 4.29 11.90
CA GLN A 137 16.36 5.23 11.50
C GLN A 137 16.20 5.64 10.03
N ILE A 138 16.00 4.67 9.13
CA ILE A 138 15.76 4.96 7.70
C ILE A 138 14.49 5.78 7.51
N TYR A 139 13.39 5.42 8.18
CA TYR A 139 12.13 6.15 8.09
C TYR A 139 12.29 7.62 8.49
N LYS A 140 12.96 7.89 9.62
CA LYS A 140 13.21 9.25 10.10
C LYS A 140 14.11 10.04 9.16
N LYS A 141 15.26 9.47 8.79
CA LYS A 141 16.19 10.11 7.84
C LYS A 141 15.49 10.40 6.50
N ALA A 142 14.67 9.48 6.01
CA ALA A 142 13.90 9.69 4.78
C ALA A 142 12.86 10.81 4.91
N CYS A 143 12.15 10.90 6.04
CA CYS A 143 11.20 11.99 6.29
C CYS A 143 11.88 13.37 6.39
N GLU A 144 13.10 13.42 6.93
CA GLU A 144 13.87 14.67 7.07
C GLU A 144 14.53 15.11 5.76
N GLN A 145 15.11 14.18 5.02
CA GLN A 145 15.88 14.48 3.79
C GLN A 145 14.98 14.66 2.56
N PHE A 146 13.95 13.83 2.40
CA PHE A 146 13.13 13.81 1.19
C PHE A 146 11.80 14.54 1.40
N LEU A 147 11.88 15.86 1.45
CA LEU A 147 10.71 16.71 1.61
C LEU A 147 9.92 16.86 0.30
N PRO A 148 8.58 16.93 0.37
CA PRO A 148 7.74 17.14 -0.81
C PRO A 148 7.94 18.56 -1.36
N THR A 149 8.37 18.65 -2.61
CA THR A 149 8.46 19.92 -3.37
C THR A 149 7.43 19.90 -4.51
N PRO A 150 7.13 21.03 -5.19
CA PRO A 150 6.25 21.01 -6.35
C PRO A 150 6.69 20.03 -7.45
N GLN A 151 8.00 19.81 -7.62
CA GLN A 151 8.55 18.83 -8.56
C GLN A 151 8.51 17.39 -8.03
N LYS A 152 8.58 17.22 -6.71
CA LYS A 152 8.64 15.92 -5.99
C LYS A 152 7.48 15.76 -5.01
N SER A 153 6.27 16.09 -5.44
CA SER A 153 5.10 16.16 -4.55
C SER A 153 4.69 14.80 -3.96
N HIS A 154 5.14 13.70 -4.56
CA HIS A 154 4.91 12.33 -4.12
C HIS A 154 5.89 11.84 -3.05
N TYR A 155 6.87 12.64 -2.64
CA TYR A 155 7.80 12.34 -1.54
C TYR A 155 7.11 12.53 -0.18
N LEU A 156 6.07 11.72 0.05
CA LEU A 156 5.28 11.72 1.26
C LEU A 156 5.47 10.38 1.96
N PHE A 157 6.32 10.38 2.99
CA PHE A 157 6.58 9.22 3.82
C PHE A 157 5.78 9.30 5.11
N ASN A 158 5.14 8.19 5.49
CA ASN A 158 4.35 8.11 6.72
C ASN A 158 4.43 6.71 7.34
N LEU A 159 3.77 6.53 8.50
CA LEU A 159 3.78 5.27 9.24
C LEU A 159 3.32 4.05 8.43
N ARG A 160 2.50 4.23 7.39
CA ARG A 160 2.10 3.11 6.51
C ARG A 160 3.29 2.57 5.73
N ASP A 161 4.27 3.39 5.42
CA ASP A 161 5.47 2.97 4.70
C ASP A 161 6.36 2.12 5.61
N PHE A 162 6.53 2.52 6.86
CA PHE A 162 7.12 1.66 7.88
C PHE A 162 6.39 0.30 7.95
N SER A 163 5.05 0.32 8.05
CA SER A 163 4.26 -0.90 8.11
C SER A 163 4.41 -1.77 6.85
N ARG A 164 4.52 -1.17 5.65
CA ARG A 164 4.72 -1.89 4.38
C ARG A 164 6.06 -2.60 4.30
N VAL A 165 7.13 -2.02 4.85
CA VAL A 165 8.44 -2.68 4.96
C VAL A 165 8.31 -3.90 5.85
N ILE A 166 7.78 -3.73 7.06
CA ILE A 166 7.64 -4.84 8.00
C ILE A 166 6.76 -5.93 7.41
N ARG A 167 5.58 -5.60 6.87
CA ARG A 167 4.72 -6.59 6.20
C ARG A 167 5.42 -7.34 5.08
N GLY A 168 6.29 -6.69 4.31
CA GLY A 168 7.11 -7.33 3.28
C GLY A 168 8.12 -8.32 3.85
N VAL A 169 8.80 -7.96 4.94
CA VAL A 169 9.74 -8.85 5.65
C VAL A 169 9.04 -10.10 6.18
N LEU A 170 7.77 -10.00 6.60
CA LEU A 170 6.99 -11.14 7.11
C LEU A 170 6.44 -12.08 6.02
N LEU A 171 6.68 -11.79 4.73
CA LEU A 171 6.17 -12.62 3.62
C LEU A 171 6.97 -13.93 3.45
N VAL A 172 8.24 -13.95 3.83
CA VAL A 172 9.09 -15.14 3.62
C VAL A 172 8.73 -16.22 4.66
N PRO A 173 8.37 -17.43 4.24
CA PRO A 173 8.00 -18.50 5.16
C PRO A 173 9.21 -19.08 5.91
N GLN A 174 8.96 -19.62 7.10
CA GLN A 174 10.00 -20.25 7.96
C GLN A 174 10.81 -21.34 7.25
N THR A 175 10.21 -22.05 6.29
CA THR A 175 10.86 -23.14 5.55
C THR A 175 12.01 -22.65 4.68
N ASN A 176 11.95 -21.37 4.25
CA ASN A 176 12.85 -20.77 3.29
C ASN A 176 13.82 -19.78 3.95
N LEU A 177 13.53 -19.33 5.17
CA LEU A 177 14.39 -18.43 5.94
C LEU A 177 15.26 -19.21 6.93
N LYS A 178 16.39 -19.73 6.45
CA LYS A 178 17.35 -20.52 7.25
C LYS A 178 18.61 -19.77 7.66
N GLU A 179 18.86 -18.58 7.09
CA GLU A 179 20.08 -17.82 7.32
C GLU A 179 19.76 -16.39 7.75
N GLU A 180 20.41 -15.89 8.82
CA GLU A 180 20.29 -14.48 9.24
C GLU A 180 20.69 -13.52 8.09
N ARG A 181 21.70 -13.88 7.29
CA ARG A 181 22.15 -13.09 6.13
C ARG A 181 21.02 -12.86 5.12
N LYS A 182 20.19 -13.87 4.87
CA LYS A 182 19.04 -13.76 3.97
C LYS A 182 18.00 -12.79 4.50
N LEU A 183 17.79 -12.75 5.81
CA LEU A 183 16.87 -11.79 6.43
C LEU A 183 17.37 -10.34 6.26
N TYR A 184 18.69 -10.10 6.37
CA TYR A 184 19.25 -8.76 6.09
C TYR A 184 19.07 -8.37 4.61
N ARG A 185 19.27 -9.30 3.68
CA ARG A 185 19.02 -9.05 2.24
C ARG A 185 17.56 -8.74 1.96
N LEU A 186 16.65 -9.50 2.55
CA LEU A 186 15.21 -9.23 2.48
C LEU A 186 14.88 -7.83 3.00
N TRP A 187 15.44 -7.42 4.14
CA TRP A 187 15.23 -6.08 4.66
C TRP A 187 15.70 -4.98 3.69
N VAL A 188 16.90 -5.13 3.10
CA VAL A 188 17.39 -4.19 2.08
C VAL A 188 16.43 -4.14 0.89
N HIS A 189 15.97 -5.29 0.39
CA HIS A 189 14.99 -5.35 -0.68
C HIS A 189 13.71 -4.56 -0.35
N GLU A 190 13.12 -4.81 0.82
CA GLU A 190 11.85 -4.18 1.21
C GLU A 190 11.98 -2.66 1.44
N ILE A 191 13.11 -2.21 2.00
CA ILE A 191 13.43 -0.79 2.15
C ILE A 191 13.52 -0.11 0.77
N TYR A 192 14.18 -0.76 -0.20
CA TYR A 192 14.27 -0.24 -1.57
C TYR A 192 12.88 -0.19 -2.24
N ARG A 193 12.08 -1.25 -2.14
CA ARG A 193 10.75 -1.28 -2.77
C ARG A 193 9.79 -0.25 -2.19
N VAL A 194 9.91 0.11 -0.91
CA VAL A 194 8.99 1.05 -0.26
C VAL A 194 9.41 2.51 -0.41
N PHE A 195 10.71 2.80 -0.25
CA PHE A 195 11.24 4.17 -0.24
C PHE A 195 11.96 4.52 -1.54
N TYR A 196 12.97 3.74 -1.94
CA TYR A 196 13.82 4.04 -3.09
C TYR A 196 13.04 4.13 -4.40
N ASP A 197 12.06 3.26 -4.61
CA ASP A 197 11.25 3.24 -5.85
C ASP A 197 10.45 4.53 -6.11
N ARG A 198 10.30 5.42 -5.11
CA ARG A 198 9.68 6.74 -5.29
C ARG A 198 10.65 7.81 -5.77
N LEU A 199 11.96 7.58 -5.60
CA LEU A 199 13.00 8.56 -5.87
C LEU A 199 13.25 8.69 -7.38
N ILE A 200 13.22 9.92 -7.86
CA ILE A 200 13.34 10.24 -9.29
C ILE A 200 14.74 10.66 -9.69
N ASP A 201 15.46 11.36 -8.81
CA ASP A 201 16.78 11.93 -9.12
C ASP A 201 17.91 11.03 -8.63
N ASP A 202 19.01 11.00 -9.38
CA ASP A 202 20.17 10.18 -9.05
C ASP A 202 20.91 10.68 -7.78
N GLU A 203 20.83 11.97 -7.48
CA GLU A 203 21.34 12.54 -6.22
C GLU A 203 20.56 12.01 -4.99
N ASP A 204 19.22 12.00 -5.07
CA ASP A 204 18.37 11.45 -4.01
C ASP A 204 18.66 9.95 -3.81
N ARG A 205 18.81 9.22 -4.92
CA ARG A 205 19.13 7.78 -4.92
C ARG A 205 20.50 7.50 -4.29
N SER A 206 21.51 8.29 -4.62
CA SER A 206 22.85 8.19 -4.03
C SER A 206 22.84 8.50 -2.53
N THR A 207 22.08 9.51 -2.12
CA THR A 207 21.85 9.85 -0.72
C THR A 207 21.16 8.69 0.01
N PHE A 208 20.13 8.09 -0.59
CA PHE A 208 19.45 6.92 -0.04
C PHE A 208 20.35 5.71 0.10
N TYR A 209 21.13 5.38 -0.93
CA TYR A 209 22.12 4.30 -0.90
C TYR A 209 23.10 4.48 0.27
N SER A 210 23.60 5.70 0.46
CA SER A 210 24.51 6.03 1.56
C SER A 210 23.84 5.86 2.93
N MET A 211 22.59 6.31 3.08
CA MET A 211 21.81 6.13 4.31
C MET A 211 21.62 4.65 4.67
N VAL A 212 21.28 3.80 3.69
CA VAL A 212 21.12 2.35 3.92
C VAL A 212 22.44 1.72 4.36
N LYS A 213 23.54 2.07 3.69
CA LYS A 213 24.88 1.56 4.03
C LYS A 213 25.33 1.97 5.44
N GLU A 214 25.06 3.20 5.84
CA GLU A 214 25.33 3.70 7.20
C GLU A 214 24.54 2.91 8.25
N VAL A 215 23.22 2.80 8.09
CA VAL A 215 22.34 2.08 9.04
C VAL A 215 22.70 0.59 9.13
N MET A 216 23.04 -0.04 8.01
CA MET A 216 23.54 -1.43 7.97
C MET A 216 24.78 -1.61 8.85
N ASN A 217 25.76 -0.71 8.75
CA ASN A 217 27.00 -0.79 9.51
C ASN A 217 26.80 -0.42 10.99
N GLU A 218 26.04 0.63 11.28
CA GLU A 218 25.89 1.17 12.63
C GLU A 218 24.93 0.35 13.49
N THR A 219 23.77 0.00 12.95
CA THR A 219 22.68 -0.63 13.71
C THR A 219 22.68 -2.14 13.56
N LEU A 220 22.84 -2.65 12.34
CA LEU A 220 22.82 -4.09 12.07
C LEU A 220 24.21 -4.73 12.20
N LYS A 221 25.27 -3.93 12.30
CA LYS A 221 26.68 -4.38 12.35
C LYS A 221 27.04 -5.30 11.17
N GLN A 222 26.44 -5.06 10.00
CA GLN A 222 26.66 -5.82 8.77
C GLN A 222 27.25 -4.92 7.68
N ASP A 223 28.31 -5.41 7.03
CA ASP A 223 28.86 -4.75 5.83
C ASP A 223 28.00 -5.10 4.62
N MET A 224 27.31 -4.09 4.09
CA MET A 224 26.44 -4.22 2.92
C MET A 224 27.19 -4.75 1.67
N ASN A 225 28.47 -4.40 1.48
CA ASN A 225 29.24 -4.86 0.33
C ASN A 225 29.48 -6.37 0.40
N ARG A 226 29.83 -6.88 1.58
CA ARG A 226 30.04 -8.32 1.81
C ARG A 226 28.73 -9.10 1.74
N LEU A 227 27.64 -8.50 2.24
CA LEU A 227 26.33 -9.13 2.23
C LEU A 227 25.82 -9.36 0.79
N LEU A 228 26.07 -8.41 -0.10
CA LEU A 228 25.56 -8.37 -1.47
C LEU A 228 26.64 -8.62 -2.53
N GLU A 229 27.78 -9.18 -2.15
CA GLU A 229 28.92 -9.44 -3.05
C GLU A 229 28.53 -10.30 -4.24
N HIS A 230 27.64 -11.28 -4.03
CA HIS A 230 27.12 -12.18 -5.06
C HIS A 230 26.29 -11.49 -6.16
N LEU A 231 25.85 -10.24 -5.95
CA LEU A 231 25.14 -9.46 -6.97
C LEU A 231 26.08 -8.74 -7.93
N ILE A 232 27.38 -8.65 -7.60
CA ILE A 232 28.37 -7.97 -8.42
C ILE A 232 28.75 -8.92 -9.57
N PRO A 233 28.63 -8.51 -10.84
CA PRO A 233 29.07 -9.32 -11.96
C PRO A 233 30.57 -9.65 -11.86
N GLU A 234 30.96 -10.86 -12.26
CA GLU A 234 32.36 -11.33 -12.17
C GLU A 234 33.36 -10.45 -12.93
N ASN A 235 32.87 -9.72 -13.94
CA ASN A 235 33.67 -8.86 -14.82
C ASN A 235 33.97 -7.47 -14.22
N GLU A 236 33.49 -7.20 -13.01
CA GLU A 236 33.57 -5.89 -12.37
C GLU A 236 34.42 -5.90 -11.10
N PRO A 237 34.99 -4.73 -10.70
CA PRO A 237 35.63 -4.63 -9.40
C PRO A 237 34.63 -4.98 -8.30
N ARG A 238 35.09 -5.70 -7.26
CA ARG A 238 34.28 -6.13 -6.10
C ARG A 238 33.89 -4.97 -5.17
N GLN A 239 33.25 -3.96 -5.75
CA GLN A 239 32.69 -2.80 -5.07
C GLN A 239 31.20 -2.72 -5.37
N LEU A 240 30.38 -2.73 -4.31
CA LEU A 240 28.95 -2.60 -4.47
C LEU A 240 28.60 -1.18 -4.91
N ARG A 241 27.79 -1.08 -5.96
CA ARG A 241 27.16 0.15 -6.45
C ARG A 241 25.65 -0.01 -6.36
N ASP A 242 24.95 1.11 -6.32
CA ASP A 242 23.49 1.14 -6.19
C ASP A 242 22.78 0.37 -7.33
N GLU A 243 23.31 0.42 -8.55
CA GLU A 243 22.81 -0.33 -9.70
C GLU A 243 22.78 -1.85 -9.47
N HIS A 244 23.73 -2.40 -8.70
CA HIS A 244 23.80 -3.84 -8.44
C HIS A 244 22.65 -4.31 -7.54
N ILE A 245 22.07 -3.42 -6.72
CA ILE A 245 20.94 -3.75 -5.84
C ILE A 245 19.67 -4.04 -6.65
N ARG A 246 19.60 -3.58 -7.90
CA ARG A 246 18.48 -3.90 -8.80
C ARG A 246 18.39 -5.38 -9.15
N ALA A 247 19.48 -6.13 -8.99
CA ALA A 247 19.50 -7.58 -9.11
C ALA A 247 18.98 -8.31 -7.86
N LEU A 248 18.86 -7.61 -6.72
CA LEU A 248 18.28 -8.17 -5.50
C LEU A 248 16.76 -8.29 -5.66
N MET A 249 16.27 -9.48 -5.96
CA MET A 249 14.85 -9.72 -6.20
C MET A 249 14.29 -10.75 -5.22
N PHE A 250 13.11 -10.45 -4.69
CA PHE A 250 12.29 -11.40 -3.94
C PHE A 250 10.92 -11.53 -4.60
N GLY A 251 10.41 -12.76 -4.68
CA GLY A 251 9.16 -13.06 -5.36
C GLY A 251 8.69 -14.49 -5.12
N ASP A 252 7.43 -14.77 -5.47
CA ASP A 252 6.79 -16.08 -5.30
C ASP A 252 6.58 -16.83 -6.62
N TYR A 253 6.99 -16.25 -7.74
CA TYR A 253 6.68 -16.73 -9.09
C TYR A 253 7.73 -17.69 -9.69
N ILE A 254 8.82 -18.02 -8.99
CA ILE A 254 9.89 -18.85 -9.55
C ILE A 254 9.48 -20.32 -9.76
N LYS A 255 8.47 -20.80 -9.02
CA LYS A 255 7.92 -22.15 -9.13
C LYS A 255 6.44 -22.08 -9.54
N PRO A 256 6.12 -22.10 -10.85
CA PRO A 256 4.74 -21.99 -11.34
C PRO A 256 3.85 -23.13 -10.83
N ASP A 257 4.37 -24.36 -10.81
CA ASP A 257 3.62 -25.57 -10.46
C ASP A 257 3.42 -25.79 -8.95
N ALA A 258 3.91 -24.88 -8.10
CA ALA A 258 3.79 -25.03 -6.66
C ALA A 258 2.38 -24.68 -6.19
N GLU A 259 1.72 -25.59 -5.46
CA GLU A 259 0.40 -25.35 -4.86
C GLU A 259 0.38 -24.10 -3.96
N ILE A 260 1.44 -23.94 -3.16
CA ILE A 260 1.71 -22.72 -2.40
C ILE A 260 3.00 -22.11 -2.92
N LYS A 261 2.88 -21.02 -3.68
CA LYS A 261 3.98 -20.19 -4.20
C LYS A 261 4.64 -19.43 -3.04
N PRO A 262 5.85 -19.83 -2.56
CA PRO A 262 6.48 -19.19 -1.42
C PRO A 262 7.23 -17.94 -1.86
N TYR A 263 7.03 -16.82 -1.16
CA TYR A 263 7.81 -15.61 -1.40
C TYR A 263 9.25 -15.84 -0.93
N ASP A 264 10.21 -15.73 -1.84
CA ASP A 264 11.60 -16.04 -1.54
C ASP A 264 12.61 -15.25 -2.38
N GLU A 265 13.88 -15.30 -1.99
CA GLU A 265 14.99 -14.69 -2.71
C GLU A 265 15.24 -15.42 -4.05
N ILE A 266 15.40 -14.64 -5.12
CA ILE A 266 15.69 -15.15 -6.45
C ILE A 266 17.17 -14.93 -6.75
N THR A 267 17.95 -16.01 -6.75
CA THR A 267 19.40 -15.96 -6.95
C THR A 267 19.83 -16.12 -8.40
N ASP A 268 19.06 -16.84 -9.21
CA ASP A 268 19.37 -17.07 -10.64
C ASP A 268 18.42 -16.25 -11.53
N LEU A 269 18.92 -15.11 -12.02
CA LEU A 269 18.18 -14.24 -12.93
C LEU A 269 17.97 -14.84 -14.32
N LYS A 270 18.83 -15.76 -14.77
CA LYS A 270 18.66 -16.44 -16.07
C LYS A 270 17.54 -17.47 -15.99
N GLN A 271 17.48 -18.21 -14.88
CA GLN A 271 16.34 -19.07 -14.60
C GLN A 271 15.05 -18.25 -14.51
N LEU A 272 15.10 -17.11 -13.80
CA LEU A 272 13.94 -16.23 -13.68
C LEU A 272 13.44 -15.75 -15.05
N GLN A 273 14.35 -15.33 -15.93
CA GLN A 273 14.00 -14.90 -17.27
C GLN A 273 13.23 -15.99 -18.04
N LYS A 274 13.73 -17.23 -18.03
CA LYS A 274 13.07 -18.37 -18.68
C LYS A 274 11.67 -18.64 -18.11
N VAL A 275 11.52 -18.55 -16.79
CA VAL A 275 10.23 -18.73 -16.13
C VAL A 275 9.25 -17.63 -16.53
N MET A 276 9.70 -16.36 -16.58
CA MET A 276 8.85 -15.25 -17.04
C MET A 276 8.48 -15.35 -18.53
N GLU A 277 9.37 -15.87 -19.37
CA GLU A 277 9.08 -16.18 -20.78
C GLU A 277 8.00 -17.27 -20.89
N SER A 278 8.08 -18.34 -20.09
CA SER A 278 7.04 -19.39 -20.02
C SER A 278 5.67 -18.82 -19.66
N TYR A 279 5.59 -18.01 -18.60
CA TYR A 279 4.32 -17.35 -18.22
C TYR A 279 3.77 -16.46 -19.35
N LEU A 280 4.63 -15.83 -20.15
CA LEU A 280 4.20 -14.97 -21.24
C LEU A 280 3.62 -15.79 -22.38
N GLU A 281 4.24 -16.93 -22.70
CA GLU A 281 3.75 -17.89 -23.68
C GLU A 281 2.38 -18.45 -23.26
N GLU A 282 2.23 -18.86 -22.00
CA GLU A 282 0.96 -19.33 -21.45
C GLU A 282 -0.13 -18.26 -21.48
N TYR A 283 0.20 -17.04 -21.05
CA TYR A 283 -0.72 -15.91 -21.14
C TYR A 283 -1.16 -15.68 -22.59
N ASN A 284 -0.23 -15.70 -23.54
CA ASN A 284 -0.52 -15.48 -24.96
C ASN A 284 -1.34 -16.60 -25.59
N ALA A 285 -1.20 -17.84 -25.10
CA ALA A 285 -2.00 -18.97 -25.58
C ALA A 285 -3.48 -18.87 -25.18
N ILE A 286 -3.77 -18.29 -24.01
CA ILE A 286 -5.14 -18.22 -23.45
C ILE A 286 -5.80 -16.86 -23.74
N SER A 287 -5.00 -15.79 -23.83
CA SER A 287 -5.50 -14.42 -23.98
C SER A 287 -6.00 -14.13 -25.39
N LYS A 288 -7.14 -13.45 -25.48
CA LYS A 288 -7.66 -12.86 -26.72
C LYS A 288 -6.82 -11.67 -27.22
N SER A 289 -5.97 -11.12 -26.36
CA SER A 289 -5.09 -9.98 -26.65
C SER A 289 -3.66 -10.32 -26.23
N PRO A 290 -2.89 -11.01 -27.11
CA PRO A 290 -1.52 -11.40 -26.80
C PRO A 290 -0.61 -10.18 -26.65
N MET A 291 0.42 -10.32 -25.83
CA MET A 291 1.44 -9.32 -25.55
C MET A 291 2.79 -9.77 -26.14
N HIS A 292 3.37 -8.93 -26.99
CA HIS A 292 4.72 -9.13 -27.53
C HIS A 292 5.75 -8.42 -26.66
N LEU A 293 5.95 -8.95 -25.44
CA LEU A 293 6.97 -8.45 -24.53
C LEU A 293 8.29 -9.19 -24.73
N VAL A 294 9.39 -8.45 -24.63
CA VAL A 294 10.74 -9.04 -24.51
C VAL A 294 11.12 -9.00 -23.03
N MET A 295 11.50 -10.14 -22.46
CA MET A 295 11.84 -10.26 -21.04
C MET A 295 13.31 -9.90 -20.76
N PHE A 296 13.63 -8.62 -20.87
CA PHE A 296 14.92 -8.08 -20.41
C PHE A 296 14.84 -7.63 -18.94
N GLN A 297 16.00 -7.40 -18.32
CA GLN A 297 16.12 -7.17 -16.87
C GLN A 297 15.17 -6.09 -16.31
N PHE A 298 15.00 -4.95 -16.99
CA PHE A 298 14.06 -3.91 -16.53
C PHE A 298 12.59 -4.35 -16.58
N ALA A 299 12.20 -5.13 -17.60
CA ALA A 299 10.83 -5.65 -17.68
C ALA A 299 10.54 -6.61 -16.52
N ILE A 300 11.49 -7.52 -16.26
CA ILE A 300 11.45 -8.45 -15.12
C ILE A 300 11.34 -7.69 -13.81
N GLU A 301 12.15 -6.64 -13.63
CA GLU A 301 12.14 -5.82 -12.41
C GLU A 301 10.77 -5.15 -12.21
N HIS A 302 10.19 -4.53 -13.24
CA HIS A 302 8.88 -3.90 -13.14
C HIS A 302 7.75 -4.90 -12.84
N ILE A 303 7.77 -6.07 -13.48
CA ILE A 303 6.81 -7.15 -13.18
C ILE A 303 6.97 -7.60 -11.72
N SER A 304 8.20 -7.80 -11.26
CA SER A 304 8.53 -8.20 -9.89
C SER A 304 8.02 -7.19 -8.87
N ARG A 305 8.20 -5.88 -9.11
CA ARG A 305 7.67 -4.80 -8.26
C ARG A 305 6.15 -4.86 -8.13
N VAL A 306 5.44 -5.07 -9.24
CA VAL A 306 3.97 -5.19 -9.23
C VAL A 306 3.54 -6.46 -8.50
N SER A 307 4.20 -7.60 -8.77
CA SER A 307 3.92 -8.87 -8.09
C SER A 307 4.07 -8.76 -6.57
N ARG A 308 5.13 -8.10 -6.10
CA ARG A 308 5.35 -7.83 -4.67
C ARG A 308 4.22 -6.99 -4.06
N VAL A 309 3.69 -6.00 -4.78
CA VAL A 309 2.55 -5.20 -4.30
C VAL A 309 1.27 -6.02 -4.25
N LEU A 310 1.00 -6.85 -5.27
CA LEU A 310 -0.19 -7.71 -5.32
C LEU A 310 -0.20 -8.79 -4.23
N LYS A 311 0.98 -9.20 -3.74
CA LYS A 311 1.11 -10.15 -2.64
C LYS A 311 0.75 -9.56 -1.27
N GLN A 312 0.75 -8.23 -1.13
CA GLN A 312 0.35 -7.59 0.11
C GLN A 312 -1.17 -7.40 0.18
N ASP A 313 -1.76 -7.68 1.33
CA ASP A 313 -3.17 -7.40 1.59
C ASP A 313 -3.50 -5.94 1.30
N GLN A 314 -4.56 -5.69 0.54
CA GLN A 314 -5.00 -4.35 0.12
C GLN A 314 -3.91 -3.59 -0.66
N GLY A 315 -3.04 -4.32 -1.34
CA GLY A 315 -1.99 -3.80 -2.21
C GLY A 315 -2.56 -2.98 -3.36
N HIS A 316 -2.02 -1.78 -3.55
CA HIS A 316 -2.33 -0.91 -4.67
C HIS A 316 -1.03 -0.28 -5.19
N ALA A 317 -0.87 -0.25 -6.51
CA ALA A 317 0.27 0.36 -7.18
C ALA A 317 -0.20 1.48 -8.10
N LEU A 318 0.40 2.66 -7.96
CA LEU A 318 0.28 3.73 -8.95
C LEU A 318 1.51 3.69 -9.85
N LEU A 319 1.33 3.26 -11.10
CA LEU A 319 2.41 3.21 -12.07
C LEU A 319 2.48 4.51 -12.87
N VAL A 320 3.55 5.28 -12.66
CA VAL A 320 3.81 6.56 -13.34
C VAL A 320 4.91 6.35 -14.38
N GLY A 321 4.69 6.82 -15.61
CA GLY A 321 5.68 6.72 -16.69
C GLY A 321 5.14 7.21 -18.03
N ILE A 322 6.03 7.37 -19.01
CA ILE A 322 5.71 7.83 -20.37
C ILE A 322 4.90 6.74 -21.11
N GLY A 323 3.95 7.13 -21.96
CA GLY A 323 3.20 6.18 -22.79
C GLY A 323 4.12 5.20 -23.53
N GLY A 324 3.76 3.91 -23.56
CA GLY A 324 4.58 2.86 -24.18
C GLY A 324 5.61 2.19 -23.27
N SER A 325 5.81 2.65 -22.02
CA SER A 325 6.78 2.06 -21.09
C SER A 325 6.40 0.67 -20.50
N GLY A 326 5.41 -0.02 -21.07
CA GLY A 326 5.01 -1.36 -20.65
C GLY A 326 4.15 -1.47 -19.37
N ARG A 327 3.72 -0.37 -18.73
CA ARG A 327 2.97 -0.39 -17.45
C ARG A 327 1.76 -1.33 -17.44
N SER A 328 0.91 -1.21 -18.46
CA SER A 328 -0.29 -2.05 -18.60
C SER A 328 0.11 -3.52 -18.73
N SER A 329 1.08 -3.82 -19.60
CA SER A 329 1.54 -5.18 -19.85
C SER A 329 2.21 -5.80 -18.61
N SER A 330 3.00 -5.04 -17.85
CA SER A 330 3.58 -5.51 -16.58
C SER A 330 2.51 -5.82 -15.53
N CYS A 331 1.45 -5.01 -15.44
CA CYS A 331 0.31 -5.30 -14.56
C CYS A 331 -0.44 -6.56 -14.97
N LYS A 332 -0.72 -6.72 -16.27
CA LYS A 332 -1.41 -7.91 -16.80
C LYS A 332 -0.61 -9.19 -16.51
N MET A 333 0.70 -9.12 -16.73
CA MET A 333 1.62 -10.22 -16.48
C MET A 333 1.67 -10.57 -14.99
N ALA A 334 1.86 -9.59 -14.11
CA ALA A 334 1.92 -9.83 -12.66
C ALA A 334 0.59 -10.36 -12.10
N ALA A 335 -0.55 -9.88 -12.61
CA ALA A 335 -1.86 -10.40 -12.24
C ALA A 335 -2.05 -11.85 -12.69
N PHE A 336 -1.61 -12.18 -13.91
CA PHE A 336 -1.65 -13.55 -14.43
C PHE A 336 -0.78 -14.50 -13.60
N MET A 337 0.46 -14.11 -13.28
CA MET A 337 1.37 -14.92 -12.44
C MET A 337 0.82 -15.18 -11.03
N ALA A 338 0.04 -14.23 -10.50
CA ALA A 338 -0.64 -14.32 -9.21
C ALA A 338 -2.02 -15.00 -9.28
N ASP A 339 -2.40 -15.54 -10.44
CA ASP A 339 -3.69 -16.20 -10.68
C ASP A 339 -4.91 -15.29 -10.40
N TYR A 340 -4.75 -13.97 -10.59
CA TYR A 340 -5.83 -12.98 -10.42
C TYR A 340 -6.63 -12.80 -11.71
N GLU A 341 -7.96 -12.76 -11.58
CA GLU A 341 -8.83 -12.36 -12.68
C GLU A 341 -8.71 -10.84 -12.91
N LEU A 342 -8.19 -10.47 -14.08
CA LEU A 342 -8.07 -9.07 -14.46
C LEU A 342 -9.41 -8.50 -14.92
N PHE A 343 -9.96 -7.57 -14.15
CA PHE A 343 -11.11 -6.77 -14.57
C PHE A 343 -10.66 -5.43 -15.15
N GLN A 344 -10.86 -5.24 -16.45
CA GLN A 344 -10.55 -3.98 -17.14
C GLN A 344 -11.84 -3.39 -17.75
N ILE A 345 -12.09 -2.11 -17.48
CA ILE A 345 -13.21 -1.38 -18.08
C ILE A 345 -12.87 -1.04 -19.54
N GLU A 346 -13.75 -1.41 -20.46
CA GLU A 346 -13.66 -1.04 -21.87
C GLU A 346 -14.48 0.21 -22.16
N ILE A 347 -13.79 1.31 -22.45
CA ILE A 347 -14.44 2.59 -22.72
C ILE A 347 -14.89 2.62 -24.19
N THR A 348 -16.20 2.75 -24.40
CA THR A 348 -16.82 2.96 -25.72
C THR A 348 -17.31 4.41 -25.87
N ARG A 349 -17.67 4.84 -27.09
CA ARG A 349 -18.21 6.20 -27.32
C ARG A 349 -19.47 6.50 -26.51
N THR A 350 -20.24 5.47 -26.16
CA THR A 350 -21.47 5.55 -25.38
C THR A 350 -21.25 5.30 -23.89
N TYR A 351 -20.01 5.06 -23.46
CA TYR A 351 -19.70 4.72 -22.08
C TYR A 351 -19.93 5.93 -21.17
N GLY A 352 -20.92 5.82 -20.30
CA GLY A 352 -21.34 6.87 -19.39
C GLY A 352 -21.31 6.43 -17.94
N LYS A 353 -21.98 7.23 -17.11
CA LYS A 353 -22.01 7.03 -15.65
C LYS A 353 -22.78 5.79 -15.23
N ASN A 354 -23.77 5.36 -16.03
CA ASN A 354 -24.60 4.21 -15.69
C ASN A 354 -23.84 2.91 -15.92
N GLU A 355 -23.18 2.80 -17.08
CA GLU A 355 -22.32 1.69 -17.47
C GLU A 355 -21.20 1.52 -16.45
N TRP A 356 -20.54 2.63 -16.06
CA TRP A 356 -19.53 2.61 -15.01
C TRP A 356 -20.05 2.11 -13.67
N ARG A 357 -21.25 2.52 -13.25
CA ARG A 357 -21.85 2.02 -12.01
C ARG A 357 -22.15 0.53 -12.08
N ASP A 358 -22.56 0.04 -13.24
CA ASP A 358 -22.85 -1.38 -13.43
C ASP A 358 -21.57 -2.21 -13.42
N ASP A 359 -20.50 -1.74 -14.05
CA ASP A 359 -19.19 -2.41 -14.01
C ASP A 359 -18.57 -2.41 -12.60
N VAL A 360 -18.66 -1.30 -11.87
CA VAL A 360 -18.25 -1.25 -10.45
C VAL A 360 -19.10 -2.19 -9.60
N ARG A 361 -20.41 -2.32 -9.87
CA ARG A 361 -21.27 -3.28 -9.16
C ARG A 361 -20.86 -4.73 -9.44
N LYS A 362 -20.53 -5.06 -10.70
CA LYS A 362 -20.00 -6.39 -11.05
C LYS A 362 -18.70 -6.66 -10.31
N LEU A 363 -17.77 -5.70 -10.31
CA LEU A 363 -16.49 -5.82 -9.61
C LEU A 363 -16.68 -6.09 -8.11
N PHE A 364 -17.58 -5.35 -7.44
CA PHE A 364 -17.84 -5.57 -6.00
C PHE A 364 -18.50 -6.92 -5.71
N ARG A 365 -19.29 -7.48 -6.63
CA ARG A 365 -19.84 -8.83 -6.46
C ARG A 365 -18.75 -9.88 -6.58
N LYS A 366 -17.90 -9.75 -7.61
CA LYS A 366 -16.77 -10.64 -7.87
C LYS A 366 -15.72 -10.67 -6.76
N SER A 367 -15.47 -9.54 -6.09
CA SER A 367 -14.42 -9.43 -5.07
C SER A 367 -14.92 -9.57 -3.64
N GLY A 368 -16.24 -9.48 -3.42
CA GLY A 368 -16.82 -9.43 -2.07
C GLY A 368 -17.84 -10.52 -1.76
N ILE A 369 -18.30 -11.30 -2.74
CA ILE A 369 -19.34 -12.33 -2.56
C ILE A 369 -18.93 -13.65 -3.20
N GLU A 370 -18.53 -13.59 -4.47
CA GLU A 370 -17.90 -14.69 -5.21
C GLU A 370 -16.44 -14.85 -4.76
#